data_AF-A0A957ILC6-F1
#
_entry.id   AF-A0A957ILC6-F1
#
_cell.length_a   1.000
_cell.length_b   1.000
_cell.length_c   1.000
_cell.angle_alpha   90.00
_cell.angle_beta   90.00
_cell.angle_gamma   90.00
#
_symmetry.space_group_name_H-M   'P 1'
#
loop_
_entity.id
_entity.type
_entity.pdbx_description
1 polymer ?
#
loop_
_entity_poly.entity_id
_entity_poly.type
_entity_poly.pdbx_seq_one_letter_code
_entity_poly.pdbx_strand_id
1 'polypeptide(L)'
;NYAERYGSGIYVSGGELVITGTDIISNTQPNLPVNRRGGGIFVANNTTLTMTHSLVANNPSEGGAGIYGGNNVNITLSDSTIEGNTAMNAANFGFGGGIFSVSSLLIENSTISNNVAGTIGAGIRLGGGNTVMINSTVSGNQTAGSTGGIHVDASATANISFSTIVSNTGTSGVEFLGTTIVSGSIIAYNTLDCAPGLLTDGGYNLDSDGSCGLAAGSSLPNTDPLLLPLADNGGATATHWPLFASPVRDAVPTGVNGCGTTILYDQRGEPRPQGAGCDMGAVEAVPNSAPVAVADSFTATEDITLTVAVPGVLLNDSDAEGQTLTAVPDTIPSQGTLDLASSGAFTYT
;
A
#
# COMPACT_ATOMS: atom_id res chain seq x y z
N ASN A 1 -27.16 7.62 -5.26
CA ASN A 1 -27.93 8.84 -4.94
C ASN A 1 -27.63 9.98 -5.91
N TYR A 2 -28.48 11.02 -5.95
CA TYR A 2 -28.31 12.23 -6.76
C TYR A 2 -28.52 13.48 -5.88
N ALA A 3 -27.60 14.45 -5.95
CA ALA A 3 -27.76 15.74 -5.29
C ALA A 3 -27.25 16.90 -6.16
N GLU A 4 -27.83 18.08 -5.98
CA GLU A 4 -27.51 19.26 -6.81
C GLU A 4 -26.30 20.07 -6.32
N ARG A 5 -25.76 19.80 -5.12
CA ARG A 5 -24.68 20.61 -4.50
C ARG A 5 -23.56 19.80 -3.80
N TYR A 6 -23.81 19.26 -2.61
CA TYR A 6 -22.78 18.65 -1.76
C TYR A 6 -23.21 17.27 -1.27
N GLY A 7 -22.26 16.36 -1.07
CA GLY A 7 -22.52 15.09 -0.40
C GLY A 7 -23.52 14.23 -1.15
N SER A 8 -23.28 13.94 -2.43
CA SER A 8 -24.28 13.22 -3.23
C SER A 8 -24.61 11.86 -2.67
N GLY A 9 -23.65 11.16 -2.06
CA GLY A 9 -23.92 10.02 -1.21
C GLY A 9 -24.45 10.46 0.15
N ILE A 10 -23.61 11.14 0.92
CA ILE A 10 -23.88 11.57 2.30
C ILE A 10 -23.40 13.01 2.52
N TYR A 11 -24.26 13.83 3.13
CA TYR A 11 -23.91 15.14 3.69
C TYR A 11 -24.11 15.10 5.20
N VAL A 12 -23.08 15.47 5.97
CA VAL A 12 -23.16 15.58 7.42
C VAL A 12 -22.61 16.92 7.91
N SER A 13 -23.32 17.51 8.88
CA SER A 13 -22.96 18.78 9.50
C SER A 13 -23.47 18.86 10.94
N GLY A 14 -22.60 19.23 11.89
CA GLY A 14 -22.94 19.52 13.28
C GLY A 14 -23.16 18.30 14.17
N GLY A 15 -22.26 17.31 14.14
CA GLY A 15 -22.37 16.14 15.02
C GLY A 15 -21.34 15.05 14.77
N GLU A 16 -21.74 13.79 14.97
CA GLU A 16 -20.91 12.61 14.71
C GLU A 16 -21.61 11.72 13.68
N LEU A 17 -20.83 11.17 12.74
CA LEU A 17 -21.27 10.14 11.81
C LEU A 17 -20.32 8.95 11.91
N VAL A 18 -20.88 7.78 12.20
CA VAL A 18 -20.16 6.51 12.19
C VAL A 18 -20.67 5.67 11.03
N ILE A 19 -19.74 5.19 10.20
CA ILE A 19 -20.01 4.35 9.04
C ILE A 19 -19.22 3.05 9.22
N THR A 20 -19.90 1.91 9.13
CA THR A 20 -19.26 0.59 9.27
C THR A 20 -19.85 -0.36 8.25
N GLY A 21 -19.02 -1.08 7.49
CA GLY A 21 -19.49 -2.09 6.55
C GLY A 21 -20.39 -1.53 5.43
N THR A 22 -20.14 -0.30 4.98
CA THR A 22 -21.06 0.42 4.08
C THR A 22 -20.40 0.79 2.75
N ASP A 23 -21.15 0.60 1.68
CA ASP A 23 -20.75 0.93 0.31
C ASP A 23 -21.45 2.21 -0.17
N ILE A 24 -20.66 3.24 -0.50
CA ILE A 24 -21.11 4.55 -1.00
C ILE A 24 -20.59 4.70 -2.43
N ILE A 25 -21.36 4.14 -3.38
CA ILE A 25 -20.91 3.91 -4.75
C ILE A 25 -21.77 4.67 -5.77
N SER A 26 -21.14 5.22 -6.80
CA SER A 26 -21.80 5.76 -8.00
C SER A 26 -22.88 6.80 -7.69
N ASN A 27 -22.64 7.65 -6.69
CA ASN A 27 -23.48 8.81 -6.45
C ASN A 27 -23.19 9.86 -7.51
N THR A 28 -24.22 10.58 -7.98
CA THR A 28 -24.09 11.47 -9.13
C THR A 28 -24.44 12.92 -8.78
N GLN A 29 -23.89 13.83 -9.57
CA GLN A 29 -24.12 15.26 -9.52
C GLN A 29 -24.36 15.77 -10.94
N PRO A 30 -25.33 16.67 -11.19
CA PRO A 30 -25.54 17.20 -12.54
C PRO A 30 -24.32 18.03 -12.99
N ASN A 31 -23.97 18.04 -14.27
CA ASN A 31 -22.87 18.85 -14.79
C ASN A 31 -23.28 20.34 -14.88
N LEU A 32 -23.25 21.07 -13.76
CA LEU A 32 -23.54 22.51 -13.68
C LEU A 32 -22.36 23.27 -13.04
N PRO A 33 -22.11 24.54 -13.43
CA PRO A 33 -20.92 25.32 -13.05
C PRO A 33 -21.01 25.90 -11.62
N VAL A 34 -21.19 25.05 -10.61
CA VAL A 34 -21.26 25.47 -9.20
C VAL A 34 -20.38 24.58 -8.34
N ASN A 35 -19.58 25.20 -7.46
CA ASN A 35 -18.65 24.59 -6.50
C ASN A 35 -19.20 23.34 -5.79
N ARG A 36 -19.05 22.15 -6.38
CA ARG A 36 -19.54 20.90 -5.79
C ARG A 36 -18.42 20.11 -5.14
N ARG A 37 -18.70 19.54 -3.98
CA ARG A 37 -17.72 18.85 -3.15
C ARG A 37 -18.33 17.61 -2.50
N GLY A 38 -17.52 16.59 -2.26
CA GLY A 38 -17.96 15.35 -1.61
C GLY A 38 -18.96 14.59 -2.48
N GLY A 39 -18.50 14.04 -3.60
CA GLY A 39 -19.36 13.20 -4.45
C GLY A 39 -19.90 12.01 -3.68
N GLY A 40 -19.03 11.32 -2.93
CA GLY A 40 -19.41 10.32 -1.94
C GLY A 40 -19.90 10.99 -0.65
N ILE A 41 -18.97 11.57 0.11
CA ILE A 41 -19.23 12.10 1.46
C ILE A 41 -18.77 13.55 1.57
N PHE A 42 -19.62 14.40 2.15
CA PHE A 42 -19.27 15.76 2.54
C PHE A 42 -19.45 15.96 4.04
N VAL A 43 -18.37 16.36 4.73
CA VAL A 43 -18.31 16.57 6.18
C VAL A 43 -18.04 18.05 6.48
N ALA A 44 -18.87 18.69 7.32
CA ALA A 44 -18.71 20.11 7.65
C ALA A 44 -19.08 20.46 9.10
N ASN A 45 -18.75 21.68 9.52
CA ASN A 45 -19.25 22.34 10.74
C ASN A 45 -19.05 21.51 12.03
N ASN A 46 -17.81 21.41 12.53
CA ASN A 46 -17.52 20.76 13.81
C ASN A 46 -18.02 19.30 13.86
N THR A 47 -17.81 18.55 12.78
CA THR A 47 -18.27 17.17 12.65
C THR A 47 -17.13 16.18 12.75
N THR A 48 -17.39 15.06 13.42
CA THR A 48 -16.53 13.88 13.38
C THR A 48 -17.12 12.83 12.44
N LEU A 49 -16.33 12.33 11.50
CA LEU A 49 -16.63 11.15 10.69
C LEU A 49 -15.68 10.03 11.10
N THR A 50 -16.23 8.89 11.49
CA THR A 50 -15.49 7.64 11.69
C THR A 50 -15.99 6.61 10.69
N MET A 51 -15.10 6.08 9.86
CA MET A 51 -15.44 5.11 8.82
C MET A 51 -14.57 3.86 8.95
N THR A 52 -15.20 2.69 9.02
CA THR A 52 -14.51 1.40 9.16
C THR A 52 -15.06 0.36 8.19
N HIS A 53 -14.19 -0.51 7.64
CA HIS A 53 -14.62 -1.62 6.76
C HIS A 53 -15.58 -1.19 5.65
N SER A 54 -15.34 -0.02 5.04
CA SER A 54 -16.31 0.62 4.14
C SER A 54 -15.67 1.02 2.82
N LEU A 55 -16.51 1.14 1.79
CA LEU A 55 -16.10 1.46 0.42
C LEU A 55 -16.73 2.78 -0.04
N VAL A 56 -15.92 3.73 -0.51
CA VAL A 56 -16.39 4.92 -1.22
C VAL A 56 -15.85 4.88 -2.63
N ALA A 57 -16.71 4.57 -3.60
CA ALA A 57 -16.25 4.26 -4.95
C ALA A 57 -17.00 4.95 -6.09
N ASN A 58 -16.29 5.28 -7.16
CA ASN A 58 -16.87 5.72 -8.43
C ASN A 58 -17.80 6.95 -8.29
N ASN A 59 -17.51 7.85 -7.35
CA ASN A 59 -18.26 9.08 -7.17
C ASN A 59 -17.58 10.23 -7.93
N PRO A 60 -18.27 10.93 -8.85
CA PRO A 60 -17.79 12.15 -9.46
C PRO A 60 -18.16 13.39 -8.63
N SER A 61 -17.28 14.39 -8.65
CA SER A 61 -17.49 15.72 -8.04
C SER A 61 -16.62 16.75 -8.77
N GLU A 62 -16.74 18.04 -8.43
CA GLU A 62 -15.73 19.02 -8.85
C GLU A 62 -14.46 18.94 -8.01
N GLY A 63 -14.56 18.57 -6.72
CA GLY A 63 -13.43 18.32 -5.82
C GLY A 63 -13.80 17.45 -4.61
N GLY A 64 -12.83 16.82 -3.96
CA GLY A 64 -13.05 15.87 -2.86
C GLY A 64 -14.05 14.78 -3.26
N ALA A 65 -13.80 14.10 -4.39
CA ALA A 65 -14.87 13.37 -5.07
C ALA A 65 -15.32 12.13 -4.29
N GLY A 66 -14.40 11.41 -3.66
CA GLY A 66 -14.74 10.43 -2.64
C GLY A 66 -15.23 11.12 -1.37
N ILE A 67 -14.31 11.76 -0.64
CA ILE A 67 -14.57 12.40 0.65
C ILE A 67 -14.07 13.85 0.63
N TYR A 68 -14.93 14.77 1.06
CA TYR A 68 -14.57 16.15 1.34
C TYR A 68 -14.75 16.47 2.83
N GLY A 69 -13.66 16.85 3.50
CA GLY A 69 -13.64 17.38 4.86
C GLY A 69 -13.46 18.90 4.87
N GLY A 70 -14.47 19.61 5.36
CA GLY A 70 -14.46 21.07 5.52
C GLY A 70 -13.68 21.55 6.75
N ASN A 71 -13.93 22.80 7.17
CA ASN A 71 -13.24 23.38 8.33
C ASN A 71 -13.74 22.76 9.65
N ASN A 72 -12.79 22.58 10.59
CA ASN A 72 -13.02 22.04 11.92
C ASN A 72 -13.72 20.68 11.88
N VAL A 73 -13.27 19.76 11.04
CA VAL A 73 -13.76 18.38 11.03
C VAL A 73 -12.65 17.43 11.44
N ASN A 74 -13.03 16.28 11.98
CA ASN A 74 -12.12 15.17 12.20
C ASN A 74 -12.63 13.98 11.38
N ILE A 75 -11.77 13.42 10.53
CA ILE A 75 -12.10 12.24 9.75
C ILE A 75 -11.14 11.12 10.15
N THR A 76 -11.68 9.97 10.53
CA THR A 76 -10.94 8.74 10.78
C THR A 76 -11.39 7.68 9.79
N LEU A 77 -10.45 7.12 9.04
CA LEU A 77 -10.64 6.00 8.12
C LEU A 77 -9.81 4.83 8.62
N SER A 78 -10.45 3.69 8.86
CA SER A 78 -9.77 2.44 9.24
C SER A 78 -10.26 1.30 8.36
N ASP A 79 -9.37 0.43 7.89
CA ASP A 79 -9.74 -0.79 7.16
C ASP A 79 -10.70 -0.53 5.98
N SER A 80 -10.53 0.60 5.28
CA SER A 80 -11.51 1.12 4.31
C SER A 80 -10.90 1.45 2.97
N THR A 81 -11.72 1.39 1.91
CA THR A 81 -11.28 1.64 0.53
C THR A 81 -11.94 2.89 -0.05
N ILE A 82 -11.13 3.78 -0.62
CA ILE A 82 -11.56 4.94 -1.40
C ILE A 82 -11.05 4.77 -2.83
N GLU A 83 -11.92 4.42 -3.77
CA GLU A 83 -11.47 4.05 -5.12
C GLU A 83 -12.26 4.61 -6.30
N GLY A 84 -11.57 4.86 -7.43
CA GLY A 84 -12.25 5.22 -8.68
C GLY A 84 -13.03 6.54 -8.64
N ASN A 85 -12.85 7.37 -7.60
CA ASN A 85 -13.57 8.63 -7.49
C ASN A 85 -12.93 9.68 -8.38
N THR A 86 -13.74 10.52 -9.03
CA THR A 86 -13.26 11.43 -10.09
C THR A 86 -13.62 12.89 -9.80
N ALA A 87 -12.62 13.73 -9.55
CA ALA A 87 -12.77 15.18 -9.47
C ALA A 87 -12.63 15.82 -10.88
N MET A 88 -13.75 16.06 -11.54
CA MET A 88 -13.85 16.33 -12.98
C MET A 88 -13.47 17.76 -13.42
N ASN A 89 -13.34 18.73 -12.51
CA ASN A 89 -13.16 20.13 -12.87
C ASN A 89 -11.69 20.57 -12.83
N ALA A 90 -11.01 20.52 -13.98
CA ALA A 90 -9.59 20.89 -14.12
C ALA A 90 -9.28 22.39 -13.92
N ALA A 91 -10.27 23.29 -13.87
CA ALA A 91 -10.01 24.73 -13.91
C ALA A 91 -9.83 25.39 -12.54
N ASN A 92 -10.54 24.96 -11.49
CA ASN A 92 -10.53 25.68 -10.20
C ASN A 92 -10.65 24.82 -8.92
N PHE A 93 -11.26 23.63 -8.99
CA PHE A 93 -11.58 22.85 -7.78
C PHE A 93 -11.29 21.34 -7.87
N GLY A 94 -10.68 20.87 -8.97
CA GLY A 94 -10.34 19.48 -9.31
C GLY A 94 -9.30 18.83 -8.41
N PHE A 95 -9.47 18.94 -7.11
CA PHE A 95 -8.53 18.51 -6.09
C PHE A 95 -9.08 17.33 -5.31
N GLY A 96 -8.22 16.42 -4.85
CA GLY A 96 -8.65 15.32 -3.97
C GLY A 96 -9.64 14.41 -4.68
N GLY A 97 -9.20 13.69 -5.71
CA GLY A 97 -10.04 12.70 -6.39
C GLY A 97 -10.63 11.72 -5.37
N GLY A 98 -9.78 11.14 -4.52
CA GLY A 98 -10.17 10.33 -3.38
C GLY A 98 -10.62 11.20 -2.21
N ILE A 99 -9.67 11.89 -1.57
CA ILE A 99 -9.91 12.65 -0.34
C ILE A 99 -9.38 14.07 -0.48
N PHE A 100 -10.19 15.05 -0.07
CA PHE A 100 -9.72 16.40 0.24
C PHE A 100 -10.14 16.79 1.65
N SER A 101 -9.18 16.99 2.56
CA SER A 101 -9.42 17.51 3.90
C SER A 101 -8.71 18.84 4.12
N VAL A 102 -9.39 19.82 4.71
CA VAL A 102 -8.77 21.07 5.20
C VAL A 102 -8.59 21.09 6.73
N SER A 103 -8.78 19.94 7.37
CA SER A 103 -8.66 19.74 8.81
C SER A 103 -8.04 18.36 9.09
N SER A 104 -8.09 17.89 10.34
CA SER A 104 -7.40 16.66 10.74
C SER A 104 -7.97 15.42 10.06
N LEU A 105 -7.07 14.51 9.68
CA LEU A 105 -7.37 13.25 9.01
C LEU A 105 -6.51 12.13 9.62
N LEU A 106 -7.13 11.03 10.02
CA LEU A 106 -6.46 9.80 10.42
C LEU A 106 -6.80 8.73 9.40
N ILE A 107 -5.79 8.07 8.84
CA ILE A 107 -5.93 6.96 7.90
C ILE A 107 -5.11 5.79 8.43
N GLU A 108 -5.78 4.67 8.69
CA GLU A 108 -5.16 3.45 9.19
C GLU A 108 -5.60 2.28 8.34
N ASN A 109 -4.68 1.38 8.00
CA ASN A 109 -4.98 0.11 7.33
C ASN A 109 -5.90 0.26 6.09
N SER A 110 -5.78 1.35 5.34
CA SER A 110 -6.76 1.71 4.32
C SER A 110 -6.13 1.87 2.95
N THR A 111 -6.93 1.67 1.91
CA THR A 111 -6.50 1.79 0.52
C THR A 111 -7.18 2.96 -0.18
N ILE A 112 -6.39 3.87 -0.73
CA ILE A 112 -6.85 4.98 -1.57
C ILE A 112 -6.30 4.75 -2.97
N SER A 113 -7.12 4.26 -3.88
CA SER A 113 -6.62 3.79 -5.18
C SER A 113 -7.41 4.27 -6.39
N ASN A 114 -6.74 4.38 -7.53
CA ASN A 114 -7.39 4.64 -8.83
C ASN A 114 -8.30 5.88 -8.86
N ASN A 115 -8.08 6.85 -7.96
CA ASN A 115 -8.85 8.08 -7.96
C ASN A 115 -8.25 9.06 -8.96
N VAL A 116 -9.11 9.87 -9.57
CA VAL A 116 -8.73 10.80 -10.63
C VAL A 116 -9.02 12.23 -10.21
N ALA A 117 -8.07 13.13 -10.44
CA ALA A 117 -8.25 14.56 -10.23
C ALA A 117 -7.90 15.37 -11.48
N GLY A 118 -8.56 16.52 -11.65
CA GLY A 118 -8.26 17.45 -12.73
C GLY A 118 -6.96 18.22 -12.54
N THR A 119 -6.51 18.43 -11.30
CA THR A 119 -5.35 19.29 -11.01
C THR A 119 -4.35 18.65 -10.03
N ILE A 120 -4.66 18.52 -8.73
CA ILE A 120 -3.67 18.05 -7.73
C ILE A 120 -4.28 17.16 -6.64
N GLY A 121 -3.44 16.26 -6.12
CA GLY A 121 -3.77 15.31 -5.07
C GLY A 121 -4.88 14.37 -5.51
N ALA A 122 -4.66 13.57 -6.56
CA ALA A 122 -5.72 12.68 -7.04
C ALA A 122 -6.11 11.64 -5.99
N GLY A 123 -5.16 11.09 -5.25
CA GLY A 123 -5.44 10.26 -4.08
C GLY A 123 -5.92 11.13 -2.91
N ILE A 124 -5.01 11.90 -2.34
CA ILE A 124 -5.23 12.69 -1.13
C ILE A 124 -4.70 14.11 -1.32
N ARG A 125 -5.51 15.10 -0.96
CA ARG A 125 -5.05 16.48 -0.74
C ARG A 125 -5.31 16.91 0.70
N LEU A 126 -4.30 17.47 1.33
CA LEU A 126 -4.38 18.06 2.67
C LEU A 126 -4.21 19.58 2.57
N GLY A 127 -5.30 20.33 2.80
CA GLY A 127 -5.31 21.80 2.78
C GLY A 127 -5.01 22.45 4.13
N GLY A 128 -5.08 21.70 5.23
CA GLY A 128 -4.81 22.19 6.58
C GLY A 128 -4.91 21.09 7.63
N GLY A 129 -4.60 21.44 8.88
CA GLY A 129 -4.66 20.50 10.00
C GLY A 129 -3.47 19.54 10.06
N ASN A 130 -3.61 18.51 10.91
CA ASN A 130 -2.62 17.45 11.06
C ASN A 130 -3.20 16.14 10.52
N THR A 131 -2.43 15.47 9.67
CA THR A 131 -2.76 14.15 9.17
C THR A 131 -1.82 13.10 9.72
N VAL A 132 -2.37 11.96 10.09
CA VAL A 132 -1.63 10.76 10.44
C VAL A 132 -2.07 9.64 9.50
N MET A 133 -1.11 9.01 8.84
CA MET A 133 -1.35 7.88 7.94
C MET A 133 -0.44 6.72 8.35
N ILE A 134 -1.02 5.57 8.66
CA ILE A 134 -0.32 4.40 9.17
C ILE A 134 -0.78 3.17 8.38
N ASN A 135 0.14 2.27 8.00
CA ASN A 135 -0.21 0.99 7.40
C ASN A 135 -1.15 1.09 6.21
N SER A 136 -1.03 2.16 5.42
CA SER A 136 -2.03 2.46 4.40
C SER A 136 -1.41 2.49 3.01
N THR A 137 -2.22 2.20 2.00
CA THR A 137 -1.78 2.17 0.60
C THR A 137 -2.43 3.28 -0.21
N VAL A 138 -1.61 4.05 -0.94
CA VAL A 138 -2.06 5.06 -1.90
C VAL A 138 -1.51 4.68 -3.26
N SER A 139 -2.36 4.14 -4.14
CA SER A 139 -1.89 3.50 -5.37
C SER A 139 -2.68 3.84 -6.62
N GLY A 140 -2.00 4.04 -7.75
CA GLY A 140 -2.66 4.19 -9.04
C GLY A 140 -3.53 5.45 -9.19
N ASN A 141 -3.38 6.45 -8.33
CA ASN A 141 -4.15 7.69 -8.42
C ASN A 141 -3.55 8.63 -9.48
N GLN A 142 -4.42 9.30 -10.25
CA GLN A 142 -4.02 9.95 -11.49
C GLN A 142 -4.52 11.39 -11.60
N THR A 143 -3.64 12.30 -11.99
CA THR A 143 -4.01 13.66 -12.36
C THR A 143 -3.35 14.07 -13.67
N ALA A 144 -3.97 15.00 -14.39
CA ALA A 144 -3.33 15.70 -15.49
C ALA A 144 -2.46 16.89 -15.02
N GLY A 145 -2.51 17.24 -13.73
CA GLY A 145 -1.71 18.31 -13.13
C GLY A 145 -0.53 17.79 -12.28
N SER A 146 -0.27 18.42 -11.13
CA SER A 146 0.98 18.22 -10.37
C SER A 146 1.06 16.85 -9.69
N THR A 147 0.19 16.56 -8.71
CA THR A 147 0.43 15.45 -7.78
C THR A 147 -0.63 14.36 -7.92
N GLY A 148 -0.22 13.14 -8.27
CA GLY A 148 -1.13 11.99 -8.41
C GLY A 148 -1.54 11.40 -7.06
N GLY A 149 -0.59 11.13 -6.17
CA GLY A 149 -0.81 10.46 -4.89
C GLY A 149 -1.25 11.42 -3.79
N ILE A 150 -0.27 11.98 -3.07
CA ILE A 150 -0.52 12.80 -1.88
C ILE A 150 0.06 14.20 -2.06
N HIS A 151 -0.81 15.21 -1.96
CA HIS A 151 -0.41 16.62 -1.93
C HIS A 151 -0.67 17.21 -0.54
N VAL A 152 0.33 17.86 0.04
CA VAL A 152 0.24 18.52 1.35
C VAL A 152 0.50 20.01 1.18
N ASP A 153 -0.55 20.82 1.30
CA ASP A 153 -0.46 22.28 1.21
C ASP A 153 0.43 22.84 2.35
N ALA A 154 1.00 24.03 2.16
CA ALA A 154 1.91 24.66 3.12
C ALA A 154 1.31 24.91 4.52
N SER A 155 -0.02 24.98 4.62
CA SER A 155 -0.77 25.13 5.88
C SER A 155 -1.08 23.81 6.60
N ALA A 156 -0.74 22.66 6.00
CA ALA A 156 -1.00 21.34 6.52
C ALA A 156 0.28 20.68 7.06
N THR A 157 0.09 19.64 7.88
CA THR A 157 1.16 18.78 8.35
C THR A 157 0.77 17.32 8.21
N ALA A 158 1.74 16.44 7.99
CA ALA A 158 1.50 15.01 7.86
C ALA A 158 2.58 14.18 8.57
N ASN A 159 2.16 13.08 9.20
CA ASN A 159 3.02 12.01 9.67
C ASN A 159 2.60 10.72 8.96
N ILE A 160 3.50 10.18 8.15
CA ILE A 160 3.25 8.98 7.34
C ILE A 160 4.20 7.90 7.84
N SER A 161 3.66 6.81 8.38
CA SER A 161 4.46 5.69 8.85
C SER A 161 3.99 4.37 8.25
N PHE A 162 4.95 3.48 7.97
CA PHE A 162 4.70 2.14 7.43
C PHE A 162 3.63 2.13 6.33
N SER A 163 3.74 3.04 5.36
CA SER A 163 2.72 3.19 4.31
C SER A 163 3.35 3.05 2.93
N THR A 164 2.55 2.66 1.95
CA THR A 164 3.01 2.37 0.58
C THR A 164 2.32 3.32 -0.39
N ILE A 165 3.10 4.21 -1.02
CA ILE A 165 2.62 5.23 -1.95
C ILE A 165 3.23 4.97 -3.32
N VAL A 166 2.49 4.31 -4.21
CA VAL A 166 3.09 3.77 -5.44
C VAL A 166 2.25 3.94 -6.69
N SER A 167 2.90 3.97 -7.86
CA SER A 167 2.20 3.98 -9.15
C SER A 167 1.22 5.14 -9.35
N ASN A 168 1.41 6.27 -8.65
CA ASN A 168 0.57 7.45 -8.83
C ASN A 168 1.13 8.33 -9.94
N THR A 169 0.24 8.86 -10.78
CA THR A 169 0.63 9.58 -12.00
C THR A 169 0.18 11.04 -12.00
N GLY A 170 1.07 11.91 -12.43
CA GLY A 170 0.94 13.37 -12.53
C GLY A 170 2.29 13.92 -12.97
N THR A 171 2.67 15.11 -12.51
CA THR A 171 4.09 15.51 -12.48
C THR A 171 4.87 14.73 -11.42
N SER A 172 4.26 14.42 -10.27
CA SER A 172 4.84 13.61 -9.20
C SER A 172 3.80 12.73 -8.48
N GLY A 173 4.29 11.72 -7.75
CA GLY A 173 3.52 10.89 -6.85
C GLY A 173 3.15 11.64 -5.58
N VAL A 174 4.12 12.28 -4.94
CA VAL A 174 3.88 13.15 -3.79
C VAL A 174 4.48 14.55 -3.96
N GLU A 175 3.89 15.51 -3.25
CA GLU A 175 4.39 16.88 -3.13
C GLU A 175 4.05 17.41 -1.73
N PHE A 176 5.09 17.70 -0.95
CA PHE A 176 4.95 18.12 0.44
C PHE A 176 5.38 19.58 0.60
N LEU A 177 4.44 20.52 0.49
CA LEU A 177 4.71 21.94 0.73
C LEU A 177 4.58 22.28 2.22
N GLY A 178 3.79 21.52 2.96
CA GLY A 178 3.72 21.54 4.42
C GLY A 178 4.69 20.54 5.08
N THR A 179 4.99 20.74 6.36
CA THR A 179 5.89 19.86 7.11
C THR A 179 5.36 18.43 7.13
N THR A 180 6.13 17.51 6.54
CA THR A 180 5.77 16.10 6.46
C THR A 180 6.91 15.23 6.98
N ILE A 181 6.61 14.36 7.93
CA ILE A 181 7.56 13.34 8.41
C ILE A 181 7.14 12.01 7.80
N VAL A 182 8.10 11.30 7.19
CA VAL A 182 7.90 9.97 6.63
C VAL A 182 8.84 8.99 7.34
N SER A 183 8.35 7.83 7.76
CA SER A 183 9.16 6.80 8.40
C SER A 183 8.69 5.38 8.05
N GLY A 184 9.61 4.44 7.92
CA GLY A 184 9.24 3.04 7.64
C GLY A 184 8.46 2.85 6.33
N SER A 185 8.47 3.81 5.38
CA SER A 185 7.49 3.87 4.29
C SER A 185 8.12 3.76 2.90
N ILE A 186 7.31 3.38 1.91
CA ILE A 186 7.72 3.24 0.51
C ILE A 186 7.04 4.32 -0.33
N ILE A 187 7.82 5.07 -1.10
CA ILE A 187 7.35 5.98 -2.15
C ILE A 187 8.03 5.55 -3.45
N ALA A 188 7.32 4.83 -4.33
CA ALA A 188 7.98 4.18 -5.47
C ALA A 188 7.11 4.07 -6.72
N TYR A 189 7.73 3.94 -7.89
CA TYR A 189 7.06 3.74 -9.18
C TYR A 189 6.04 4.84 -9.53
N ASN A 190 6.12 6.02 -8.90
CA ASN A 190 5.31 7.15 -9.33
C ASN A 190 5.96 7.79 -10.57
N THR A 191 5.29 8.73 -11.24
CA THR A 191 5.90 9.42 -12.41
C THR A 191 7.23 10.10 -12.05
N LEU A 192 7.26 10.72 -10.88
CA LEU A 192 8.40 11.14 -10.10
C LEU A 192 8.00 10.83 -8.65
N ASP A 193 8.82 10.18 -7.84
CA ASP A 193 8.38 9.79 -6.50
C ASP A 193 8.01 11.02 -5.66
N CYS A 194 8.90 11.99 -5.55
CA CYS A 194 8.69 13.23 -4.83
C CYS A 194 9.02 14.47 -5.67
N ALA A 195 8.09 15.41 -5.72
CA ALA A 195 8.42 16.79 -6.09
C ALA A 195 9.25 17.46 -4.97
N PRO A 196 10.06 18.48 -5.28
CA PRO A 196 10.79 19.24 -4.28
C PRO A 196 9.87 19.77 -3.17
N GLY A 197 10.21 19.50 -1.90
CA GLY A 197 9.34 19.83 -0.78
C GLY A 197 9.98 19.65 0.59
N LEU A 198 9.16 19.75 1.63
CA LEU A 198 9.50 19.68 3.05
C LEU A 198 9.29 18.27 3.63
N LEU A 199 9.91 17.28 2.98
CA LEU A 199 9.99 15.92 3.52
C LEU A 199 11.08 15.87 4.59
N THR A 200 10.72 15.42 5.79
CA THR A 200 11.65 15.03 6.85
C THR A 200 11.78 13.52 6.86
N ASP A 201 12.98 13.04 6.55
CA ASP A 201 13.30 11.61 6.53
C ASP A 201 13.45 11.08 7.96
N GLY A 202 12.40 10.43 8.47
CA GLY A 202 12.36 9.74 9.76
C GLY A 202 13.12 8.40 9.78
N GLY A 203 13.80 8.07 8.68
CA GLY A 203 14.58 6.85 8.53
C GLY A 203 13.74 5.65 8.10
N TYR A 204 14.44 4.69 7.49
CA TYR A 204 13.85 3.46 6.96
C TYR A 204 12.74 3.76 5.94
N ASN A 205 13.02 4.71 5.05
CA ASN A 205 12.16 4.97 3.91
C ASN A 205 12.82 4.46 2.65
N LEU A 206 12.03 4.13 1.63
CA LEU A 206 12.54 3.81 0.30
C LEU A 206 11.92 4.77 -0.72
N ASP A 207 12.78 5.32 -1.58
CA ASP A 207 12.37 5.95 -2.83
C ASP A 207 12.97 5.19 -4.02
N SER A 208 12.24 5.09 -5.13
CA SER A 208 12.68 4.28 -6.27
C SER A 208 13.54 5.03 -7.28
N ASP A 209 13.46 6.36 -7.30
CA ASP A 209 14.14 7.21 -8.29
C ASP A 209 15.07 8.30 -7.69
N GLY A 210 15.26 8.32 -6.37
CA GLY A 210 16.13 9.28 -5.67
C GLY A 210 15.51 10.66 -5.45
N SER A 211 14.30 10.91 -5.92
CA SER A 211 13.71 12.26 -5.94
C SER A 211 13.24 12.76 -4.57
N CYS A 212 13.08 11.88 -3.58
CA CYS A 212 12.61 12.26 -2.24
C CYS A 212 13.69 12.84 -1.34
N GLY A 213 14.95 12.82 -1.77
CA GLY A 213 16.06 13.41 -1.02
C GLY A 213 16.29 12.72 0.33
N LEU A 214 16.02 11.42 0.40
CA LEU A 214 16.23 10.62 1.62
C LEU A 214 17.70 10.68 2.01
N ALA A 215 17.97 11.08 3.25
CA ALA A 215 19.30 11.42 3.75
C ALA A 215 19.68 10.61 5.01
N ALA A 216 18.72 9.96 5.66
CA ALA A 216 19.01 9.06 6.76
C ALA A 216 19.74 7.82 6.23
N GLY A 217 20.84 7.42 6.90
CA GLY A 217 21.62 6.26 6.47
C GLY A 217 20.88 4.92 6.55
N SER A 218 19.71 4.88 7.19
CA SER A 218 18.81 3.72 7.20
C SER A 218 17.76 3.72 6.08
N SER A 219 17.68 4.80 5.31
CA SER A 219 16.78 4.92 4.16
C SER A 219 17.48 4.49 2.86
N LEU A 220 16.69 4.04 1.90
CA LEU A 220 17.12 3.49 0.61
C LEU A 220 16.66 4.40 -0.54
N PRO A 221 17.42 5.46 -0.89
CA PRO A 221 17.12 6.26 -2.08
C PRO A 221 17.50 5.50 -3.35
N ASN A 222 16.82 5.80 -4.45
CA ASN A 222 17.03 5.28 -5.80
C ASN A 222 17.12 3.74 -5.81
N THR A 223 16.19 3.08 -5.12
CA THR A 223 16.18 1.64 -4.89
C THR A 223 14.83 1.04 -5.29
N ASP A 224 14.86 0.01 -6.13
CA ASP A 224 13.65 -0.71 -6.52
C ASP A 224 13.08 -1.50 -5.31
N PRO A 225 11.83 -1.27 -4.88
CA PRO A 225 11.24 -2.01 -3.76
C PRO A 225 10.80 -3.43 -4.11
N LEU A 226 10.82 -3.84 -5.38
CA LEU A 226 10.42 -5.18 -5.84
C LEU A 226 9.02 -5.57 -5.31
N LEU A 227 8.02 -4.74 -5.58
CA LEU A 227 6.63 -4.99 -5.17
C LEU A 227 5.83 -5.65 -6.30
N LEU A 228 4.93 -6.56 -5.92
CA LEU A 228 3.86 -7.04 -6.80
C LEU A 228 2.80 -5.95 -7.03
N PRO A 229 2.00 -6.05 -8.12
CA PRO A 229 0.87 -5.15 -8.37
C PRO A 229 -0.14 -5.13 -7.21
N LEU A 230 -0.97 -4.09 -7.17
CA LEU A 230 -2.05 -3.96 -6.19
C LEU A 230 -3.03 -5.14 -6.36
N ALA A 231 -3.23 -5.91 -5.31
CA ALA A 231 -4.10 -7.07 -5.33
C ALA A 231 -4.74 -7.32 -3.95
N ASP A 232 -5.75 -8.18 -3.91
CA ASP A 232 -6.22 -8.76 -2.66
C ASP A 232 -5.16 -9.77 -2.16
N ASN A 233 -4.40 -9.37 -1.13
CA ASN A 233 -3.42 -10.21 -0.46
C ASN A 233 -3.88 -10.59 0.96
N GLY A 234 -5.21 -10.61 1.18
CA GLY A 234 -5.83 -10.76 2.49
C GLY A 234 -6.00 -9.43 3.23
N GLY A 235 -6.76 -9.47 4.33
CA GLY A 235 -7.15 -8.27 5.08
C GLY A 235 -8.42 -7.60 4.54
N ALA A 236 -8.69 -6.37 5.01
CA ALA A 236 -9.89 -5.63 4.63
C ALA A 236 -9.76 -4.86 3.30
N THR A 237 -8.53 -4.55 2.88
CA THR A 237 -8.24 -3.73 1.70
C THR A 237 -7.08 -4.28 0.88
N ALA A 238 -7.04 -3.94 -0.42
CA ALA A 238 -5.99 -4.41 -1.33
C ALA A 238 -4.61 -3.82 -0.99
N THR A 239 -3.54 -4.57 -1.24
CA THR A 239 -2.18 -4.16 -0.87
C THR A 239 -1.16 -4.46 -1.97
N HIS A 240 0.05 -3.92 -1.85
CA HIS A 240 1.21 -4.30 -2.66
C HIS A 240 2.09 -5.25 -1.86
N TRP A 241 2.34 -6.45 -2.40
CA TRP A 241 3.12 -7.47 -1.71
C TRP A 241 4.61 -7.37 -2.04
N PRO A 242 5.52 -7.28 -1.05
CA PRO A 242 6.96 -7.37 -1.28
C PRO A 242 7.36 -8.76 -1.78
N LEU A 243 8.10 -8.81 -2.89
CA LEU A 243 8.74 -10.04 -3.34
C LEU A 243 9.77 -10.53 -2.31
N PHE A 244 10.11 -11.82 -2.36
CA PHE A 244 11.07 -12.40 -1.43
C PHE A 244 12.44 -11.70 -1.44
N ALA A 245 12.91 -11.29 -2.61
CA ALA A 245 14.17 -10.57 -2.77
C ALA A 245 14.07 -9.06 -2.46
N SER A 246 12.91 -8.58 -2.00
CA SER A 246 12.69 -7.16 -1.77
C SER A 246 13.61 -6.61 -0.68
N PRO A 247 14.27 -5.46 -0.89
CA PRO A 247 15.12 -4.82 0.10
C PRO A 247 14.33 -4.21 1.27
N VAL A 248 12.99 -4.21 1.19
CA VAL A 248 12.12 -3.64 2.22
C VAL A 248 11.85 -4.59 3.36
N ARG A 249 12.15 -5.88 3.18
CA ARG A 249 11.85 -6.93 4.15
C ARG A 249 12.75 -6.86 5.38
N ASP A 250 12.18 -7.01 6.57
CA ASP A 250 12.87 -6.99 7.87
C ASP A 250 13.75 -5.73 8.09
N ALA A 251 13.53 -4.67 7.30
CA ALA A 251 14.46 -3.55 7.22
C ALA A 251 14.40 -2.63 8.43
N VAL A 252 13.27 -2.61 9.16
CA VAL A 252 13.07 -1.74 10.33
C VAL A 252 13.25 -2.55 11.62
N PRO A 253 14.30 -2.31 12.43
CA PRO A 253 14.50 -3.05 13.66
C PRO A 253 13.35 -2.90 14.66
N THR A 254 13.09 -3.96 15.42
CA THR A 254 12.09 -3.94 16.51
C THR A 254 12.35 -2.79 17.48
N GLY A 255 11.29 -2.05 17.85
CA GLY A 255 11.35 -0.89 18.73
C GLY A 255 11.69 0.44 18.02
N VAL A 256 12.03 0.40 16.72
CA VAL A 256 12.29 1.61 15.92
C VAL A 256 11.03 2.05 15.20
N ASN A 257 10.75 3.36 15.18
CA ASN A 257 9.59 3.97 14.50
C ASN A 257 8.22 3.36 14.87
N GLY A 258 8.13 2.67 16.01
CA GLY A 258 6.91 1.99 16.47
C GLY A 258 6.84 0.50 16.11
N CYS A 259 7.79 -0.05 15.34
CA CYS A 259 7.86 -1.46 14.97
C CYS A 259 7.76 -2.37 16.20
N GLY A 260 6.75 -3.26 16.25
CA GLY A 260 6.54 -4.21 17.34
C GLY A 260 6.23 -3.59 18.70
N THR A 261 5.94 -2.28 18.74
CA THR A 261 5.65 -1.54 19.98
C THR A 261 4.34 -0.79 19.88
N THR A 262 4.34 0.40 19.27
CA THR A 262 3.10 1.17 19.05
C THR A 262 2.39 0.78 17.75
N ILE A 263 3.09 0.10 16.83
CA ILE A 263 2.54 -0.44 15.58
C ILE A 263 2.75 -1.96 15.63
N LEU A 264 1.69 -2.66 16.04
CA LEU A 264 1.71 -4.09 16.34
C LEU A 264 1.17 -4.96 15.20
N TYR A 265 0.49 -4.35 14.23
CA TYR A 265 -0.12 -5.03 13.11
C TYR A 265 0.19 -4.27 11.81
N ASP A 266 0.09 -4.97 10.68
CA ASP A 266 0.14 -4.37 9.34
C ASP A 266 -1.25 -3.99 8.82
N GLN A 267 -1.34 -3.54 7.56
CA GLN A 267 -2.63 -3.16 6.91
C GLN A 267 -3.68 -4.28 6.91
N ARG A 268 -3.25 -5.54 6.93
CA ARG A 268 -4.13 -6.70 6.84
C ARG A 268 -4.62 -7.16 8.21
N GLY A 269 -4.11 -6.55 9.28
CA GLY A 269 -4.30 -7.00 10.65
C GLY A 269 -3.35 -8.13 11.06
N GLU A 270 -2.32 -8.43 10.26
CA GLU A 270 -1.34 -9.46 10.60
C GLU A 270 -0.31 -8.91 11.60
N PRO A 271 0.21 -9.72 12.53
CA PRO A 271 1.22 -9.29 13.50
C PRO A 271 2.42 -8.66 12.81
N ARG A 272 3.05 -7.70 13.49
CA ARG A 272 4.25 -7.02 13.04
C ARG A 272 5.21 -6.79 14.22
N PRO A 273 6.49 -7.20 14.13
CA PRO A 273 7.12 -7.92 13.01
C PRO A 273 6.77 -9.41 12.98
N GLN A 274 6.93 -10.05 11.82
CA GLN A 274 6.91 -11.52 11.69
C GLN A 274 8.31 -12.13 11.52
N GLY A 275 9.31 -11.31 11.23
CA GLY A 275 10.71 -11.72 11.17
C GLY A 275 11.59 -11.03 12.22
N ALA A 276 12.82 -10.69 11.84
CA ALA A 276 13.79 -10.02 12.69
C ALA A 276 13.47 -8.52 12.90
N GLY A 277 12.73 -7.93 11.97
CA GLY A 277 12.29 -6.55 11.99
C GLY A 277 10.97 -6.40 11.25
N CYS A 278 10.43 -5.19 11.22
CA CYS A 278 9.28 -4.90 10.39
C CYS A 278 9.74 -4.62 8.96
N ASP A 279 8.87 -4.92 8.01
CA ASP A 279 9.04 -4.48 6.64
C ASP A 279 8.80 -2.97 6.52
N MET A 280 9.47 -2.30 5.58
CA MET A 280 9.03 -0.97 5.14
C MET A 280 7.74 -1.10 4.34
N GLY A 281 6.84 -0.12 4.49
CA GLY A 281 5.55 -0.07 3.80
C GLY A 281 4.41 -0.70 4.59
N ALA A 282 3.28 -0.87 3.90
CA ALA A 282 1.99 -1.12 4.54
C ALA A 282 1.75 -2.56 4.99
N VAL A 283 2.53 -3.53 4.50
CA VAL A 283 2.36 -4.94 4.81
C VAL A 283 3.61 -5.50 5.50
N GLU A 284 3.41 -6.55 6.29
CA GLU A 284 4.45 -7.37 6.88
C GLU A 284 4.48 -8.71 6.13
N ALA A 285 5.48 -8.90 5.28
CA ALA A 285 5.58 -10.10 4.50
C ALA A 285 6.10 -11.27 5.38
N VAL A 286 5.48 -12.44 5.24
CA VAL A 286 5.85 -13.61 6.05
C VAL A 286 7.31 -14.02 5.80
N PRO A 287 8.08 -14.39 6.83
CA PRO A 287 9.40 -14.98 6.61
C PRO A 287 9.29 -16.21 5.71
N ASN A 288 10.26 -16.41 4.84
CA ASN A 288 10.34 -17.64 4.06
C ASN A 288 10.64 -18.82 4.99
N SER A 289 9.79 -19.82 4.98
CA SER A 289 10.04 -21.07 5.69
C SER A 289 11.09 -21.89 4.94
N ALA A 290 11.89 -22.66 5.69
CA ALA A 290 12.75 -23.65 5.04
C ALA A 290 11.87 -24.75 4.43
N PRO A 291 12.25 -25.31 3.26
CA PRO A 291 11.52 -26.42 2.68
C PRO A 291 11.59 -27.65 3.61
N VAL A 292 10.49 -28.38 3.66
CA VAL A 292 10.37 -29.62 4.44
C VAL A 292 10.69 -30.79 3.53
N ALA A 293 11.87 -31.37 3.73
CA ALA A 293 12.27 -32.60 3.05
C ALA A 293 11.69 -33.84 3.77
N VAL A 294 11.15 -34.78 3.00
CA VAL A 294 10.64 -36.07 3.48
C VAL A 294 11.53 -37.18 2.94
N ALA A 295 12.02 -38.04 3.83
CA ALA A 295 13.00 -39.05 3.45
C ALA A 295 12.42 -40.07 2.45
N ASP A 296 13.15 -40.28 1.35
CA ASP A 296 12.88 -41.33 0.39
C ASP A 296 13.78 -42.55 0.57
N SER A 297 13.35 -43.68 0.01
CA SER A 297 14.19 -44.87 -0.11
C SER A 297 14.01 -45.51 -1.48
N PHE A 298 15.12 -45.87 -2.11
CA PHE A 298 15.16 -46.55 -3.39
C PHE A 298 16.06 -47.78 -3.29
N THR A 299 15.72 -48.82 -4.04
CA THR A 299 16.52 -50.05 -4.15
C THR A 299 17.04 -50.20 -5.56
N ALA A 300 18.34 -50.39 -5.72
CA ALA A 300 18.98 -50.70 -7.00
C ALA A 300 19.47 -52.16 -7.00
N THR A 301 19.49 -52.79 -8.17
CA THR A 301 20.15 -54.09 -8.38
C THR A 301 21.54 -53.83 -8.93
N GLU A 302 22.52 -54.58 -8.46
CA GLU A 302 23.88 -54.52 -8.99
C GLU A 302 23.89 -54.68 -10.52
N ASP A 303 24.79 -53.93 -11.19
CA ASP A 303 24.95 -53.89 -12.65
C ASP A 303 23.70 -53.47 -13.45
N ILE A 304 22.68 -52.89 -12.79
CA ILE A 304 21.48 -52.36 -13.44
C ILE A 304 21.31 -50.88 -13.07
N THR A 305 21.32 -50.02 -14.08
CA THR A 305 21.04 -48.60 -13.90
C THR A 305 19.64 -48.38 -13.34
N LEU A 306 19.55 -47.72 -12.19
CA LEU A 306 18.29 -47.20 -11.66
C LEU A 306 18.05 -45.81 -12.26
N THR A 307 16.86 -45.57 -12.80
CA THR A 307 16.42 -44.25 -13.29
C THR A 307 15.12 -43.87 -12.61
N VAL A 308 15.12 -42.72 -11.95
CA VAL A 308 13.94 -42.15 -11.30
C VAL A 308 13.58 -40.85 -12.00
N ALA A 309 12.35 -40.80 -12.54
CA ALA A 309 11.84 -39.63 -13.26
C ALA A 309 11.37 -38.53 -12.29
N VAL A 310 11.23 -37.31 -12.82
CA VAL A 310 10.69 -36.13 -12.10
C VAL A 310 9.31 -36.46 -11.51
N PRO A 311 8.98 -36.01 -10.28
CA PRO A 311 9.77 -35.14 -9.40
C PRO A 311 10.86 -35.86 -8.58
N GLY A 312 11.00 -37.19 -8.75
CA GLY A 312 12.01 -38.00 -8.07
C GLY A 312 12.01 -37.79 -6.57
N VAL A 313 13.14 -37.37 -6.00
CA VAL A 313 13.28 -37.13 -4.55
C VAL A 313 12.46 -35.94 -4.04
N LEU A 314 11.91 -35.11 -4.93
CA LEU A 314 11.07 -33.96 -4.53
C LEU A 314 9.58 -34.33 -4.44
N LEU A 315 9.20 -35.60 -4.62
CA LEU A 315 7.80 -36.01 -4.75
C LEU A 315 6.96 -35.72 -3.50
N ASN A 316 7.54 -35.91 -2.34
CA ASN A 316 6.92 -35.78 -1.02
C ASN A 316 7.48 -34.58 -0.23
N ASP A 317 8.40 -33.82 -0.82
CA ASP A 317 8.92 -32.58 -0.26
C ASP A 317 7.92 -31.44 -0.44
N SER A 318 7.98 -30.45 0.45
CA SER A 318 7.09 -29.28 0.37
C SER A 318 7.77 -28.00 0.80
N ASP A 319 7.26 -26.88 0.29
CA ASP A 319 7.58 -25.53 0.73
C ASP A 319 6.30 -24.91 1.30
N ALA A 320 6.37 -24.24 2.45
CA ALA A 320 5.18 -23.67 3.07
C ALA A 320 4.58 -22.53 2.21
N GLU A 321 5.44 -21.85 1.44
CA GLU A 321 5.09 -20.76 0.54
C GLU A 321 4.85 -21.23 -0.91
N GLY A 322 4.93 -22.54 -1.17
CA GLY A 322 4.66 -23.15 -2.46
C GLY A 322 5.71 -22.85 -3.54
N GLN A 323 6.92 -22.45 -3.15
CA GLN A 323 8.01 -22.23 -4.09
C GLN A 323 8.47 -23.53 -4.74
N THR A 324 9.00 -23.41 -5.95
CA THR A 324 9.57 -24.55 -6.67
C THR A 324 10.82 -25.03 -5.96
N LEU A 325 10.82 -26.30 -5.54
CA LEU A 325 11.96 -26.93 -4.89
C LEU A 325 13.02 -27.35 -5.90
N THR A 326 14.28 -27.29 -5.47
CA THR A 326 15.41 -27.87 -6.21
C THR A 326 16.21 -28.82 -5.34
N ALA A 327 16.54 -29.99 -5.87
CA ALA A 327 17.35 -30.98 -5.18
C ALA A 327 18.86 -30.71 -5.35
N VAL A 328 19.63 -30.90 -4.28
CA VAL A 328 21.10 -30.85 -4.29
C VAL A 328 21.61 -32.01 -3.44
N PRO A 329 22.60 -32.80 -3.89
CA PRO A 329 23.11 -33.90 -3.10
C PRO A 329 23.87 -33.38 -1.87
N ASP A 330 23.45 -33.80 -0.68
CA ASP A 330 24.19 -33.53 0.57
C ASP A 330 25.37 -34.49 0.74
N THR A 331 25.10 -35.79 0.61
CA THR A 331 26.13 -36.84 0.60
C THR A 331 25.96 -37.72 -0.63
N ILE A 332 27.07 -38.02 -1.30
CA ILE A 332 27.09 -38.96 -2.41
C ILE A 332 27.19 -40.40 -1.89
N PRO A 333 26.56 -41.38 -2.57
CA PRO A 333 26.68 -42.79 -2.21
C PRO A 333 28.13 -43.27 -2.15
N SER A 334 28.43 -44.18 -1.22
CA SER A 334 29.78 -44.77 -1.07
C SER A 334 30.09 -45.85 -2.11
N GLN A 335 29.09 -46.30 -2.85
CA GLN A 335 29.15 -47.26 -3.96
C GLN A 335 28.37 -46.67 -5.14
N GLY A 336 28.71 -47.09 -6.36
CA GLY A 336 28.08 -46.58 -7.58
C GLY A 336 28.33 -45.10 -7.84
N THR A 337 27.61 -44.56 -8.82
CA THR A 337 27.62 -43.15 -9.22
C THR A 337 26.20 -42.61 -9.20
N LEU A 338 25.97 -41.53 -8.46
CA LEU A 338 24.69 -40.80 -8.44
C LEU A 338 24.80 -39.57 -9.35
N ASP A 339 23.91 -39.46 -10.33
CA ASP A 339 23.69 -38.26 -11.12
C ASP A 339 22.29 -37.70 -10.78
N LEU A 340 22.25 -36.72 -9.86
CA LEU A 340 21.03 -36.06 -9.38
C LEU A 340 20.83 -34.72 -10.08
N ALA A 341 19.67 -34.56 -10.72
CA ALA A 341 19.24 -33.30 -11.31
C ALA A 341 18.54 -32.41 -10.28
N SER A 342 18.58 -31.09 -10.47
CA SER A 342 17.88 -30.13 -9.61
C SER A 342 16.36 -30.31 -9.61
N SER A 343 15.79 -30.97 -10.63
CA SER A 343 14.37 -31.34 -10.69
C SER A 343 13.99 -32.53 -9.80
N GLY A 344 14.93 -33.08 -9.04
CA GLY A 344 14.76 -34.25 -8.18
C GLY A 344 14.87 -35.60 -8.89
N ALA A 345 14.86 -35.62 -10.23
CA ALA A 345 15.14 -36.83 -11.00
C ALA A 345 16.61 -37.26 -10.85
N PHE A 346 16.89 -38.56 -10.88
CA PHE A 346 18.26 -39.05 -10.80
C PHE A 346 18.48 -40.36 -11.57
N THR A 347 19.74 -40.61 -11.90
CA THR A 347 20.22 -41.94 -12.29
C THR A 347 21.27 -42.43 -11.32
N TYR A 348 21.29 -43.74 -11.10
CA TYR A 348 22.29 -44.40 -10.26
C TYR A 348 22.83 -45.64 -10.99
N THR A 349 24.16 -45.72 -11.13
CA THR A 349 24.88 -46.78 -11.85
C THR A 349 25.95 -47.42 -10.98
#